data_AF-A0A958C9C7-F1
#
_entry.id   AF-A0A958C9C7-F1
#
_cell.length_a   1.000
_cell.length_b   1.000
_cell.length_c   1.000
_cell.angle_alpha   90.00
_cell.angle_beta   90.00
_cell.angle_gamma   90.00
#
_symmetry.space_group_name_H-M   'P 1'
#
loop_
_entity.id
_entity.type
_entity.pdbx_description
1 polymer ?
#
loop_
_entity_poly.entity_id
_entity_poly.type
_entity_poly.pdbx_seq_one_letter_code
_entity_poly.pdbx_strand_id
1 'polypeptide(L)'
;MKLLRRRRKLLQALAVLIVLGFWAQTLASNWQELSNFSWQVSWPWLLASLALLVVQIILLATIWWRALWLMGAPVGWRLGVSLWLKTQLARYVPGGIWDIAGRLVLGREEGISVRAMSASIVLEMVMQIMSATIFLLVALLTR
;
A
#
# COMPACT_ATOMS: atom_id res chain seq x y z
N MET A 1 18.26 22.50 17.39
CA MET A 1 17.58 21.26 16.94
C MET A 1 16.48 20.72 17.87
N LYS A 2 16.66 20.65 19.20
CA LYS A 2 15.64 20.06 20.12
C LYS A 2 14.28 20.79 20.11
N LEU A 3 14.27 22.13 20.02
CA LEU A 3 13.03 22.93 19.97
C LEU A 3 12.18 22.65 18.72
N LEU A 4 12.81 22.58 17.54
CA LEU A 4 12.13 22.28 16.27
C LEU A 4 11.51 20.88 16.30
N ARG A 5 12.20 19.89 16.86
CA ARG A 5 11.68 18.53 17.05
C ARG A 5 10.48 18.49 18.00
N ARG A 6 10.50 19.29 19.08
CA ARG A 6 9.39 19.39 20.04
C ARG A 6 8.15 20.04 19.42
N ARG A 7 8.33 21.15 18.67
CA ARG A 7 7.24 21.81 17.92
C ARG A 7 6.62 20.88 16.89
N ARG A 8 7.43 20.14 16.11
CA ARG A 8 6.92 19.15 15.15
C ARG A 8 6.07 18.06 15.81
N LYS A 9 6.52 17.50 16.94
CA LYS A 9 5.75 16.49 17.69
C LYS A 9 4.43 17.05 18.23
N LEU A 10 4.43 18.28 18.71
CA LEU A 10 3.21 18.96 19.17
C LEU A 10 2.23 19.19 18.02
N LEU A 11 2.70 19.66 16.86
CA LEU A 11 1.86 19.82 15.67
C LEU A 11 1.31 18.49 15.17
N GLN A 12 2.11 17.43 15.17
CA GLN A 12 1.65 16.07 14.82
C GLN A 12 0.58 15.58 15.80
N ALA A 13 0.82 15.73 17.11
CA ALA A 13 -0.15 15.33 18.13
C ALA A 13 -1.45 16.14 18.02
N LEU A 14 -1.35 17.46 17.81
CA LEU A 14 -2.51 18.32 17.61
C LEU A 14 -3.29 17.92 16.35
N ALA A 15 -2.62 17.68 15.23
CA ALA A 15 -3.26 17.23 14.00
C ALA A 15 -3.97 15.88 14.20
N VAL A 16 -3.33 14.91 14.87
CA VAL A 16 -3.95 13.62 15.21
C VAL A 16 -5.17 13.83 16.11
N LEU A 17 -5.09 14.67 17.13
CA LEU A 17 -6.21 14.99 18.02
C LEU A 17 -7.37 15.66 17.27
N ILE A 18 -7.08 16.56 16.33
CA ILE A 18 -8.11 17.20 15.49
C ILE A 18 -8.80 16.15 14.62
N VAL A 19 -8.05 15.28 13.94
CA VAL A 19 -8.62 14.21 13.10
C VAL A 19 -9.49 13.26 13.92
N LEU A 20 -8.98 12.80 15.07
CA LEU A 20 -9.72 11.91 15.96
C LEU A 20 -10.96 12.60 16.56
N GLY A 21 -10.86 13.87 16.93
CA GLY A 21 -11.98 14.66 17.41
C GLY A 21 -13.07 14.81 16.36
N PHE A 22 -12.69 15.11 15.11
CA PHE A 22 -13.62 15.20 13.99
C PHE A 22 -14.29 13.85 13.70
N TRP A 23 -13.53 12.74 13.72
CA TRP A 23 -14.07 11.40 13.57
C TRP A 23 -15.06 11.04 14.68
N ALA A 24 -14.70 11.29 15.95
CA ALA A 24 -15.55 11.01 17.09
C ALA A 24 -16.84 11.83 17.04
N GLN A 25 -16.73 13.13 16.74
CA GLN A 25 -17.89 14.00 16.56
C GLN A 25 -18.79 13.52 15.43
N THR A 26 -18.21 13.21 14.25
CA THR A 26 -18.95 12.74 13.08
C THR A 26 -19.65 11.41 13.35
N LEU A 27 -18.97 10.49 14.04
CA LEU A 27 -19.54 9.20 14.40
C LEU A 27 -20.68 9.36 15.40
N ALA A 28 -20.53 10.24 16.40
CA ALA A 28 -21.56 10.52 17.39
C ALA A 28 -22.79 11.19 16.76
N SER A 29 -22.58 12.18 15.88
CA SER A 29 -23.67 12.92 15.24
C SER A 29 -24.48 12.05 14.27
N ASN A 30 -23.83 11.08 13.61
CA ASN A 30 -24.46 10.20 12.63
C ASN A 30 -24.68 8.77 13.17
N TRP A 31 -24.55 8.56 14.49
CA TRP A 31 -24.65 7.23 15.09
C TRP A 31 -26.01 6.58 14.82
N GLN A 32 -27.08 7.36 14.94
CA GLN A 32 -28.45 6.88 14.72
C GLN A 32 -28.70 6.46 13.26
N GLU A 33 -28.07 7.14 12.30
CA GLU A 33 -28.17 6.79 10.89
C GLU A 33 -27.42 5.48 10.60
N LEU A 34 -26.21 5.34 11.15
CA LEU A 34 -25.39 4.13 11.03
C LEU A 34 -26.00 2.93 11.73
N SER A 35 -26.54 3.10 12.94
CA SER A 35 -27.12 2.00 13.73
C SER A 35 -28.41 1.46 13.13
N ASN A 36 -29.16 2.31 12.42
CA ASN A 36 -30.40 1.94 11.74
C ASN A 36 -30.19 1.62 10.25
N PHE A 37 -28.94 1.64 9.77
CA PHE A 37 -28.64 1.34 8.38
C PHE A 37 -28.96 -0.12 8.07
N SER A 38 -29.85 -0.33 7.11
CA SER A 38 -30.17 -1.68 6.62
C SER A 38 -29.13 -2.11 5.59
N TRP A 39 -28.29 -3.07 5.99
CA TRP A 39 -27.25 -3.61 5.11
C TRP A 39 -27.87 -4.41 3.96
N GLN A 40 -27.80 -3.86 2.75
CA GLN A 40 -28.19 -4.56 1.52
C GLN A 40 -26.94 -4.97 0.75
N VAL A 41 -26.39 -6.13 1.09
CA VAL A 41 -25.20 -6.67 0.42
C VAL A 41 -25.62 -7.50 -0.77
N SER A 42 -25.23 -7.05 -1.97
CA SER A 42 -25.35 -7.88 -3.17
C SER A 42 -24.16 -8.84 -3.26
N TRP A 43 -24.41 -10.11 -2.94
CA TRP A 43 -23.39 -11.17 -2.97
C TRP A 43 -22.65 -11.29 -4.32
N PRO A 44 -23.31 -11.20 -5.49
CA PRO A 44 -22.61 -11.24 -6.78
C PRO A 44 -21.56 -10.14 -6.92
N TRP A 45 -21.90 -8.91 -6.55
CA TRP A 45 -20.98 -7.77 -6.61
C TRP A 45 -19.86 -7.88 -5.58
N LEU A 46 -20.17 -8.37 -4.36
CA LEU A 46 -19.16 -8.62 -3.34
C LEU A 46 -18.13 -9.64 -3.83
N LEU A 47 -18.58 -10.79 -4.34
CA LEU A 47 -17.69 -11.84 -4.84
C LEU A 47 -16.90 -11.38 -6.08
N ALA A 48 -17.53 -10.64 -6.99
CA ALA A 48 -16.84 -10.07 -8.15
C ALA A 48 -15.74 -9.09 -7.73
N SER A 49 -16.02 -8.18 -6.79
CA SER A 49 -15.03 -7.24 -6.28
C SER A 49 -13.88 -7.94 -5.55
N LEU A 50 -14.17 -8.98 -4.76
CA LEU A 50 -13.15 -9.77 -4.09
C LEU A 50 -12.26 -10.52 -5.09
N ALA A 51 -12.85 -11.10 -6.13
CA ALA A 51 -12.09 -11.77 -7.20
C ALA A 51 -11.18 -10.76 -7.93
N LEU A 52 -11.69 -9.58 -8.27
CA LEU A 52 -10.91 -8.51 -8.88
C LEU A 52 -9.78 -8.04 -7.96
N LEU A 53 -10.00 -7.94 -6.66
CA LEU A 53 -8.98 -7.61 -5.68
C LEU A 53 -7.86 -8.66 -5.65
N VAL A 54 -8.20 -9.95 -5.64
CA VAL A 54 -7.20 -11.03 -5.69
C VAL A 54 -6.39 -10.97 -6.98
N VAL A 55 -7.07 -10.80 -8.13
CA VAL A 55 -6.40 -10.66 -9.43
C VAL A 55 -5.44 -9.47 -9.42
N GLN A 56 -5.89 -8.32 -8.92
CA GLN A 56 -5.08 -7.10 -8.82
C GLN A 56 -3.83 -7.31 -7.95
N ILE A 57 -3.97 -7.99 -6.80
CA ILE A 57 -2.85 -8.31 -5.91
C ILE A 57 -1.82 -9.22 -6.61
N ILE A 58 -2.28 -10.27 -7.30
CA ILE A 58 -1.38 -11.20 -8.02
C ILE A 58 -0.70 -10.51 -9.22
N LEU A 59 -1.41 -9.62 -9.92
CA LEU A 59 -0.84 -8.84 -11.02
C LEU A 59 0.26 -7.91 -10.51
N LEU A 60 0.03 -7.18 -9.42
CA LEU A 60 1.06 -6.31 -8.82
C LEU A 60 2.30 -7.10 -8.39
N ALA A 61 2.09 -8.24 -7.73
CA ALA A 61 3.20 -9.13 -7.34
C ALA A 61 3.98 -9.65 -8.56
N THR A 62 3.27 -9.98 -9.64
CA THR A 62 3.87 -10.47 -10.88
C THR A 62 4.65 -9.38 -11.62
N ILE A 63 4.11 -8.17 -11.68
CA ILE A 63 4.80 -7.00 -12.27
C ILE A 63 6.09 -6.73 -11.51
N TRP A 64 6.03 -6.73 -10.17
CA TRP A 64 7.24 -6.55 -9.37
C TRP A 64 8.23 -7.70 -9.54
N TRP A 65 7.78 -8.97 -9.56
CA TRP A 65 8.65 -10.10 -9.86
C TRP A 65 9.39 -9.90 -11.18
N ARG A 66 8.69 -9.41 -12.21
CA ARG A 66 9.31 -9.11 -13.50
C ARG A 66 10.32 -7.96 -13.40
N ALA A 67 10.02 -6.92 -12.63
CA ALA A 67 10.96 -5.84 -12.34
C ALA A 67 12.23 -6.37 -11.66
N LEU A 68 12.10 -7.23 -10.66
CA LEU A 68 13.21 -7.87 -9.97
C LEU A 68 14.07 -8.72 -10.91
N TRP A 69 13.41 -9.48 -11.79
CA TRP A 69 14.07 -10.27 -12.82
C TRP A 69 14.91 -9.38 -13.76
N LEU A 70 14.35 -8.26 -14.22
CA LEU A 70 15.03 -7.28 -15.08
C LEU A 70 16.21 -6.59 -14.38
N MET A 71 16.18 -6.46 -13.06
CA MET A 71 17.25 -5.87 -12.26
C MET A 71 18.39 -6.86 -11.91
N GLY A 72 18.40 -8.03 -12.54
CA GLY A 72 19.49 -9.01 -12.43
C GLY A 72 19.29 -10.08 -11.35
N ALA A 73 18.06 -10.30 -10.88
CA ALA A 73 17.72 -11.35 -9.93
C ALA A 73 16.66 -12.31 -10.52
N PRO A 74 17.08 -13.27 -11.38
CA PRO A 74 16.16 -14.16 -12.09
C PRO A 74 15.63 -15.30 -11.21
N VAL A 75 14.81 -14.96 -10.23
CA VAL A 75 14.14 -15.93 -9.34
C VAL A 75 12.87 -16.51 -9.98
N GLY A 76 12.44 -17.68 -9.51
CA GLY A 76 11.18 -18.29 -9.95
C GLY A 76 9.96 -17.43 -9.57
N TRP A 77 8.92 -17.44 -10.41
CA TRP A 77 7.71 -16.62 -10.23
C TRP A 77 7.06 -16.81 -8.86
N ARG A 78 6.91 -18.06 -8.41
CA ARG A 78 6.32 -18.38 -7.10
C ARG A 78 7.10 -17.74 -5.94
N LEU A 79 8.44 -17.74 -6.01
CA LEU A 79 9.28 -17.14 -4.99
C LEU A 79 9.12 -15.61 -4.99
N GLY A 80 9.19 -14.97 -6.16
CA GLY A 80 9.00 -13.53 -6.29
C GLY A 80 7.63 -13.06 -5.80
N VAL A 81 6.57 -13.74 -6.22
CA VAL A 81 5.20 -13.41 -5.77
C VAL A 81 5.05 -13.62 -4.25
N SER A 82 5.58 -14.71 -3.71
CA SER A 82 5.56 -14.98 -2.26
C SER A 82 6.31 -13.91 -1.45
N LEU A 83 7.49 -13.51 -1.91
CA LEU A 83 8.27 -12.42 -1.30
C LEU A 83 7.48 -11.11 -1.29
N TRP A 84 6.87 -10.74 -2.43
CA TRP A 84 6.05 -9.54 -2.51
C TRP A 84 4.89 -9.63 -1.51
N LEU A 85 4.07 -10.68 -1.56
CA LEU A 85 2.89 -10.84 -0.71
C LEU A 85 3.21 -10.79 0.78
N LYS A 86 4.24 -11.51 1.24
CA LYS A 86 4.67 -11.53 2.65
C LYS A 86 5.04 -10.13 3.16
N THR A 87 5.72 -9.36 2.32
CA THR A 87 6.22 -8.03 2.70
C THR A 87 5.13 -6.96 2.66
N GLN A 88 4.05 -7.16 1.90
CA GLN A 88 2.93 -6.22 1.90
C GLN A 88 2.26 -6.10 3.26
N LEU A 89 2.24 -7.16 4.09
CA LEU A 89 1.67 -7.09 5.44
C LEU A 89 2.41 -6.08 6.33
N ALA A 90 3.71 -5.88 6.07
CA ALA A 90 4.53 -4.98 6.85
C ALA A 90 4.14 -3.49 6.62
N ARG A 91 3.52 -3.14 5.50
CA ARG A 91 3.10 -1.75 5.20
C ARG A 91 2.06 -1.19 6.17
N TYR A 92 1.34 -2.07 6.87
CA TYR A 92 0.36 -1.68 7.87
C TYR A 92 1.01 -1.34 9.22
N VAL A 93 2.31 -1.59 9.37
CA VAL A 93 3.08 -1.18 10.55
C VAL A 93 3.39 0.32 10.45
N PRO A 94 3.20 1.10 11.53
CA PRO A 94 3.50 2.53 11.52
C PRO A 94 4.97 2.82 11.19
N GLY A 95 5.23 3.69 10.21
CA GLY A 95 6.59 4.11 9.84
C GLY A 95 6.90 4.12 8.34
N GLY A 96 6.07 3.47 7.52
CA GLY A 96 6.10 3.59 6.05
C GLY A 96 7.29 2.97 5.32
N ILE A 97 8.21 2.30 6.03
CA ILE A 97 9.43 1.71 5.46
C ILE A 97 9.49 0.18 5.59
N TRP A 98 8.48 -0.41 6.23
CA TRP A 98 8.53 -1.80 6.69
C TRP A 98 8.37 -2.82 5.56
N ASP A 99 7.64 -2.49 4.50
CA ASP A 99 7.56 -3.33 3.32
C ASP A 99 8.89 -3.34 2.54
N ILE A 100 9.54 -2.19 2.40
CA ILE A 100 10.89 -2.06 1.83
C ILE A 100 11.90 -2.87 2.66
N ALA A 101 11.92 -2.65 3.98
CA ALA A 101 12.82 -3.38 4.89
C ALA A 101 12.58 -4.89 4.82
N GLY A 102 11.31 -5.32 4.81
CA GLY A 102 10.94 -6.72 4.68
C GLY A 102 11.46 -7.34 3.39
N ARG A 103 11.38 -6.63 2.26
CA ARG A 103 11.92 -7.12 0.96
C ARG A 103 13.43 -7.24 0.96
N LEU A 104 14.13 -6.29 1.57
CA LEU A 104 15.58 -6.33 1.68
C LEU A 104 16.04 -7.50 2.58
N VAL A 105 15.37 -7.73 3.71
CA VAL A 105 15.70 -8.81 4.64
C VAL A 105 15.39 -10.18 4.02
N LEU A 106 14.13 -10.42 3.63
CA LEU A 106 13.71 -11.71 3.08
C LEU A 106 14.39 -11.99 1.73
N GLY A 107 14.62 -10.97 0.91
CA GLY A 107 15.35 -11.13 -0.34
C GLY A 107 16.80 -11.55 -0.12
N ARG A 108 17.46 -11.02 0.92
CA ARG A 108 18.84 -11.40 1.27
C ARG A 108 18.91 -12.86 1.74
N GLU A 109 17.92 -13.33 2.48
CA GLU A 109 17.80 -14.74 2.91
C GLU A 109 17.71 -15.69 1.71
N GLU A 110 17.08 -15.24 0.62
CA GLU A 110 16.97 -15.96 -0.66
C GLU A 110 18.19 -15.73 -1.59
N GLY A 111 19.28 -15.13 -1.09
CA GLY A 111 20.51 -14.89 -1.86
C GLY A 111 20.41 -13.74 -2.89
N ILE A 112 19.35 -12.93 -2.85
CA ILE A 112 19.13 -11.84 -3.78
C ILE A 112 19.97 -10.63 -3.35
N SER A 113 20.71 -10.05 -4.31
CA SER A 113 21.55 -8.88 -4.01
C SER A 113 20.71 -7.66 -3.59
N VAL A 114 21.21 -6.92 -2.60
CA VAL A 114 20.60 -5.66 -2.12
C VAL A 114 20.45 -4.66 -3.27
N ARG A 115 21.39 -4.65 -4.23
CA ARG A 115 21.36 -3.77 -5.40
C ARG A 115 20.16 -4.09 -6.31
N ALA A 116 19.99 -5.35 -6.70
CA ALA A 116 18.87 -5.77 -7.55
C ALA A 116 17.52 -5.54 -6.85
N MET A 117 17.44 -5.85 -5.55
CA MET A 117 16.25 -5.64 -4.73
C MET A 117 15.88 -4.15 -4.62
N SER A 118 16.85 -3.28 -4.31
CA SER A 118 16.60 -1.84 -4.18
C SER A 118 16.18 -1.23 -5.52
N ALA A 119 16.84 -1.62 -6.61
CA ALA A 119 16.50 -1.14 -7.95
C ALA A 119 15.09 -1.58 -8.38
N SER A 120 14.68 -2.81 -8.05
CA SER A 120 13.34 -3.30 -8.38
C SER A 120 12.23 -2.60 -7.60
N ILE A 121 12.47 -2.26 -6.33
CA ILE A 121 11.56 -1.46 -5.50
C ILE A 121 11.41 -0.04 -6.08
N VAL A 122 12.52 0.61 -6.44
CA VAL A 122 12.47 1.94 -7.07
C VAL A 122 11.69 1.89 -8.37
N LEU A 123 11.92 0.87 -9.21
CA LEU A 123 11.20 0.69 -10.46
C LEU A 123 9.69 0.50 -10.24
N GLU A 124 9.29 -0.29 -9.24
CA GLU A 124 7.88 -0.44 -8.85
C GLU A 124 7.26 0.90 -8.45
N MET A 125 7.93 1.69 -7.60
CA MET A 125 7.43 3.01 -7.19
C MET A 125 7.26 3.96 -8.38
N VAL A 126 8.23 4.00 -9.30
CA VAL A 126 8.15 4.80 -10.52
C VAL A 126 6.96 4.36 -11.38
N MET A 127 6.80 3.05 -11.60
CA MET A 127 5.67 2.51 -12.37
C MET A 127 4.32 2.84 -11.72
N GLN A 128 4.21 2.78 -10.39
CA GLN A 128 3.00 3.14 -9.66
C GLN A 128 2.66 4.63 -9.83
N ILE A 129 3.65 5.52 -9.69
CA ILE A 129 3.46 6.96 -9.87
C ILE A 129 3.04 7.27 -11.31
N MET A 130 3.71 6.67 -12.30
CA MET A 130 3.36 6.85 -13.71
C MET A 130 1.95 6.36 -14.01
N SER A 131 1.60 5.17 -13.53
CA SER A 131 0.26 4.59 -13.71
C SER A 131 -0.83 5.47 -13.10
N ALA A 132 -0.65 5.93 -11.86
CA ALA A 132 -1.58 6.83 -11.19
C ALA A 132 -1.71 8.18 -11.94
N THR A 133 -0.61 8.72 -12.44
CA THR A 133 -0.60 9.98 -13.19
C THR A 133 -1.33 9.84 -14.52
N ILE A 134 -1.06 8.78 -15.29
CA ILE A 134 -1.76 8.50 -16.56
C ILE A 134 -3.25 8.32 -16.31
N PHE A 135 -3.62 7.53 -15.29
CA PHE A 135 -5.02 7.33 -14.92
C PHE A 135 -5.71 8.64 -14.57
N LEU A 136 -5.07 9.50 -13.78
CA LEU A 136 -5.60 10.82 -13.43
C LEU A 136 -5.80 11.70 -14.66
N LEU A 137 -4.82 11.75 -15.57
CA LEU A 137 -4.93 12.54 -16.80
C LEU A 137 -6.07 12.05 -17.69
N VAL A 138 -6.20 10.74 -17.90
CA VAL A 138 -7.32 10.16 -18.66
C VAL A 138 -8.64 10.51 -17.99
N ALA A 139 -8.75 10.32 -16.67
CA ALA A 139 -9.97 10.62 -15.92
C ALA A 139 -10.37 12.10 -15.95
N LEU A 140 -9.41 13.03 -16.10
CA LEU A 140 -9.68 14.46 -16.27
C LEU A 140 -10.08 14.83 -17.70
N LEU A 141 -9.57 14.12 -18.70
CA LEU A 141 -9.91 14.34 -20.12
C LEU A 141 -11.25 13.72 -20.52
N THR A 142 -11.70 12.70 -19.80
CA THR A 142 -12.99 12.02 -20.04
C THR A 142 -14.14 12.57 -19.20
N ARG A 143 -13.89 13.62 -18.39
CA ARG A 143 -14.90 14.38 -17.65
C ARG A 143 -15.37 15.57 -18.47
#